data_AF-A0A7I8K723-F1
#
_entry.id   AF-A0A7I8K723-F1
#
_cell.length_a   1.000
_cell.length_b   1.000
_cell.length_c   1.000
_cell.angle_alpha   90.00
_cell.angle_beta   90.00
_cell.angle_gamma   90.00
#
_symmetry.space_group_name_H-M   'P 1'
#
loop_
_entity.id
_entity.type
_entity.pdbx_description
1 polymer ?
#
loop_
_entity_poly.entity_id
_entity_poly.type
_entity_poly.pdbx_seq_one_letter_code
_entity_poly.pdbx_strand_id
1 'polypeptide(L)'
;MKRRAREGKKAERRRRRCRRRWDVSEDEAVSQRLRALSELMPSCGGGNAAAVADRLFEETANYIIRLRTCVDTLRVLVELYGSPGR
;
A
#
# COMPACT_ATOMS: atom_id res chain seq x y z
N MET A 1 -31.47 47.75 -12.18
CA MET A 1 -30.42 46.86 -12.74
C MET A 1 -29.45 46.35 -11.64
N LYS A 2 -29.80 45.39 -10.76
CA LYS A 2 -28.85 44.87 -9.73
C LYS A 2 -29.11 43.40 -9.30
N ARG A 3 -29.23 42.45 -10.24
CA ARG A 3 -29.49 41.03 -9.91
C ARG A 3 -28.42 40.01 -10.37
N ARG A 4 -27.37 40.42 -11.08
CA ARG A 4 -26.40 39.48 -11.70
C ARG A 4 -25.13 39.19 -10.90
N ALA A 5 -24.86 39.92 -9.81
CA ALA A 5 -23.58 39.80 -9.08
C ALA A 5 -23.56 38.76 -7.94
N ARG A 6 -24.70 38.16 -7.58
CA ARG A 6 -24.79 37.22 -6.43
C ARG A 6 -24.60 35.74 -6.79
N GLU A 7 -24.73 35.36 -8.06
CA GLU A 7 -24.63 33.96 -8.48
C GLU A 7 -23.19 33.49 -8.72
N GLY A 8 -22.29 34.37 -9.20
CA GLY A 8 -20.89 34.01 -9.46
C GLY A 8 -20.12 33.55 -8.22
N LYS A 9 -20.41 34.13 -7.04
CA LYS A 9 -19.71 33.81 -5.78
C LYS A 9 -20.06 32.43 -5.22
N LYS A 10 -21.27 31.90 -5.50
CA LYS A 10 -21.67 30.55 -5.06
C LYS A 10 -21.04 29.45 -5.91
N ALA A 11 -20.91 29.67 -7.23
CA ALA A 11 -20.27 28.74 -8.14
C ALA A 11 -18.75 28.59 -7.86
N GLU A 12 -18.06 29.72 -7.59
CA GLU A 12 -16.65 29.75 -7.17
C GLU A 12 -16.42 28.93 -5.88
N ARG A 13 -17.27 29.14 -4.85
CA ARG A 13 -17.17 28.41 -3.57
C ARG A 13 -17.34 26.90 -3.72
N ARG A 14 -18.22 26.46 -4.63
CA ARG A 14 -18.40 25.02 -4.93
C ARG A 14 -17.18 24.44 -5.65
N ARG A 15 -16.62 25.15 -6.64
CA ARG A 15 -15.40 24.70 -7.36
C ARG A 15 -14.19 24.55 -6.43
N ARG A 16 -14.03 25.43 -5.43
CA ARG A 16 -12.95 25.33 -4.45
C ARG A 16 -13.11 24.16 -3.46
N ARG A 17 -14.34 23.75 -3.14
CA ARG A 17 -14.58 22.60 -2.24
C ARG A 17 -14.30 21.26 -2.92
N CYS A 18 -14.55 21.14 -4.22
CA CYS A 18 -14.26 19.90 -4.95
C CYS A 18 -12.76 19.67 -5.19
N ARG A 19 -11.96 20.74 -5.34
CA ARG A 19 -10.50 20.62 -5.52
C ARG A 19 -9.76 20.13 -4.27
N ARG A 20 -10.29 20.37 -3.07
CA ARG A 20 -9.64 19.98 -1.80
C ARG A 20 -9.79 18.50 -1.43
N ARG A 21 -10.57 17.72 -2.20
CA ARG A 21 -10.90 16.34 -1.81
C ARG A 21 -9.93 15.30 -2.36
N TRP A 22 -9.01 15.68 -3.23
CA TRP A 22 -8.13 14.74 -3.94
C TRP A 22 -6.63 15.01 -3.80
N ASP A 23 -6.24 16.00 -3.00
CA ASP A 23 -4.84 16.26 -2.73
C ASP A 23 -4.45 15.53 -1.44
N VAL A 24 -4.34 14.20 -1.54
CA VAL A 24 -3.66 13.42 -0.51
C VAL A 24 -2.19 13.74 -0.69
N SER A 25 -1.56 14.35 0.32
CA SER A 25 -0.13 14.66 0.31
C SER A 25 0.66 13.39 -0.07
N GLU A 26 1.68 13.52 -0.92
CA GLU A 26 2.51 12.38 -1.33
C GLU A 26 3.05 11.61 -0.12
N ASP A 27 3.39 12.32 0.95
CA ASP A 27 3.84 11.75 2.23
C ASP A 27 2.79 10.85 2.90
N GLU A 28 1.51 11.21 2.81
CA GLU A 28 0.41 10.43 3.36
C GLU A 28 0.21 9.15 2.53
N ALA A 29 0.31 9.24 1.20
CA ALA A 29 0.25 8.08 0.31
C ALA A 29 1.43 7.11 0.54
N VAL A 30 2.64 7.64 0.75
CA VAL A 30 3.82 6.83 1.08
C VAL A 30 3.65 6.15 2.43
N SER A 31 3.18 6.88 3.45
CA SER A 31 2.93 6.35 4.79
C SER A 31 1.89 5.22 4.77
N GLN A 32 0.81 5.37 4.00
CA GLN A 32 -0.20 4.33 3.81
C GLN A 32 0.37 3.08 3.14
N ARG A 33 1.23 3.23 2.12
CA ARG A 33 1.88 2.08 1.47
C ARG A 33 2.84 1.35 2.41
N LEU A 34 3.65 2.08 3.18
CA LEU A 34 4.55 1.48 4.17
C LEU A 34 3.78 0.74 5.27
N ARG A 35 2.67 1.31 5.72
CA ARG A 35 1.77 0.64 6.67
C ARG A 35 1.19 -0.65 6.09
N ALA A 36 0.63 -0.59 4.88
CA ALA A 36 0.09 -1.77 4.21
C ALA A 36 1.16 -2.86 4.02
N LEU A 37 2.39 -2.47 3.69
CA LEU A 37 3.52 -3.40 3.62
C LEU A 37 3.82 -4.03 4.98
N SER A 38 3.84 -3.24 6.06
CA SER A 38 4.09 -3.77 7.42
C SER A 38 3.05 -4.78 7.87
N GLU A 39 1.78 -4.61 7.48
CA GLU A 39 0.69 -5.53 7.81
C GLU A 39 0.81 -6.89 7.08
N LEU A 40 1.54 -6.94 5.95
CA LEU A 40 1.85 -8.18 5.23
C LEU A 40 3.05 -8.93 5.83
N MET A 41 3.82 -8.27 6.69
CA MET A 41 5.04 -8.83 7.23
C MET A 41 4.78 -9.55 8.56
N PRO A 42 5.26 -10.80 8.74
CA PRO A 42 4.94 -11.62 9.90
C PRO A 42 5.56 -11.15 11.24
N SER A 43 6.34 -10.07 11.29
CA SER A 43 7.07 -9.67 12.52
C SER A 43 7.26 -8.17 12.77
N CYS A 44 6.66 -7.27 12.00
CA CYS A 44 6.92 -5.83 12.21
C CYS A 44 6.04 -5.23 13.33
N GLY A 45 6.50 -5.31 14.58
CA GLY A 45 5.86 -4.68 15.75
C GLY A 45 6.65 -3.47 16.27
N GLY A 46 6.15 -2.26 15.99
CA GLY A 46 6.34 -1.02 16.78
C GLY A 46 7.77 -0.50 16.98
N GLY A 47 8.23 0.40 16.11
CA GLY A 47 9.48 1.16 16.28
C GLY A 47 9.45 2.52 15.55
N ASN A 48 10.52 3.30 15.67
CA ASN A 48 10.65 4.66 15.10
C ASN A 48 10.59 4.68 13.56
N ALA A 49 9.76 5.55 12.95
CA ALA A 49 9.29 5.43 11.56
C ALA A 49 10.36 5.33 10.46
N ALA A 50 11.48 6.07 10.57
CA ALA A 50 12.54 6.03 9.56
C ALA A 50 13.39 4.75 9.66
N ALA A 51 13.79 4.35 10.88
CA ALA A 51 14.48 3.08 11.12
C ALA A 51 13.58 1.87 10.87
N VAL A 52 12.26 2.06 10.91
CA VAL A 52 11.26 1.05 10.55
C VAL A 52 11.21 0.83 9.05
N ALA A 53 11.38 1.85 8.21
CA ALA A 53 11.29 1.68 6.76
C ALA A 53 12.42 0.80 6.21
N ASP A 54 13.68 1.08 6.56
CA ASP A 54 14.83 0.31 6.08
C ASP A 54 14.76 -1.15 6.55
N ARG A 55 14.40 -1.37 7.83
CA ARG A 55 14.17 -2.71 8.37
C ARG A 55 13.01 -3.42 7.69
N LEU A 56 11.92 -2.71 7.42
CA LEU A 56 10.75 -3.27 6.74
C LEU A 56 11.14 -3.75 5.33
N PHE A 57 11.98 -3.01 4.60
CA PHE A 57 12.47 -3.45 3.30
C PHE A 57 13.38 -4.67 3.38
N GLU A 58 14.29 -4.72 4.35
CA GLU A 58 15.16 -5.89 4.57
C GLU A 58 14.34 -7.14 4.93
N GLU A 59 13.41 -7.01 5.88
CA GLU A 59 12.50 -8.09 6.26
C GLU A 59 11.65 -8.55 5.07
N THR A 60 11.16 -7.61 4.27
CA THR A 60 10.37 -7.90 3.06
C THR A 60 11.20 -8.70 2.05
N ALA A 61 12.45 -8.30 1.80
CA ALA A 61 13.33 -9.03 0.88
C ALA A 61 13.57 -10.47 1.36
N ASN A 62 13.85 -10.65 2.65
CA ASN A 62 14.03 -11.96 3.27
C ASN A 62 12.76 -12.81 3.17
N TYR A 63 11.58 -12.20 3.38
CA TYR A 63 10.31 -12.92 3.32
C TYR A 63 9.93 -13.31 1.88
N ILE A 64 10.21 -12.48 0.88
CA ILE A 64 10.04 -12.83 -0.54
C ILE A 64 10.90 -14.05 -0.88
N ILE A 65 12.16 -14.07 -0.46
CA ILE A 65 13.05 -15.21 -0.69
C ILE A 65 12.48 -16.46 -0.02
N ARG A 66 12.06 -16.37 1.25
CA ARG A 66 11.46 -17.49 1.97
C ARG A 66 10.22 -18.04 1.25
N LEU A 67 9.33 -17.16 0.79
CA LEU A 67 8.13 -17.57 0.04
C LEU A 67 8.48 -18.27 -1.26
N ARG A 68 9.44 -17.74 -2.02
CA ARG A 68 9.93 -18.39 -3.26
C ARG A 68 10.45 -19.78 -2.98
N THR A 69 11.32 -19.93 -1.98
CA THR A 69 11.85 -21.23 -1.57
C THR A 69 10.74 -22.19 -1.15
N CYS A 70 9.74 -21.72 -0.39
CA CYS A 70 8.59 -22.56 -0.02
C CYS A 70 7.80 -23.02 -1.25
N VAL A 71 7.56 -22.14 -2.22
CA VAL A 71 6.85 -22.48 -3.46
C VAL A 71 7.64 -23.51 -4.27
N ASP A 72 8.95 -23.32 -4.43
CA ASP A 72 9.80 -24.23 -5.20
C ASP A 72 9.88 -25.61 -4.53
N THR A 73 10.03 -25.67 -3.21
CA THR A 73 9.97 -26.94 -2.45
C THR A 73 8.63 -27.64 -2.64
N LEU A 74 7.50 -26.90 -2.53
CA LEU A 74 6.17 -27.48 -2.73
C LEU A 74 5.97 -28.00 -4.15
N ARG A 75 6.51 -27.32 -5.17
CA ARG A 75 6.48 -27.79 -6.56
C ARG A 75 7.19 -29.12 -6.71
N VAL A 76 8.40 -29.24 -6.17
CA VAL A 76 9.16 -30.51 -6.18
C VAL A 76 8.38 -31.62 -5.47
N LEU A 77 7.77 -31.33 -4.31
CA LEU A 77 6.94 -32.31 -3.61
C LEU A 77 5.73 -32.75 -4.46
N VAL A 78 5.09 -31.82 -5.17
CA VAL A 78 4.01 -32.15 -6.10
C VAL A 78 4.51 -32.97 -7.28
N GLU A 79 5.71 -32.72 -7.81
CA GLU A 79 6.28 -33.53 -8.88
C GLU A 79 6.60 -34.96 -8.42
N LEU A 80 7.11 -35.11 -7.20
CA LEU A 80 7.46 -36.42 -6.63
C LEU A 80 6.25 -37.25 -6.21
N TYR A 81 5.22 -36.60 -5.66
CA TYR A 81 4.10 -37.27 -4.99
C TYR A 81 2.72 -36.99 -5.60
N GLY A 82 2.62 -36.00 -6.48
CA GLY A 82 1.35 -35.55 -7.10
C GLY A 82 0.93 -36.33 -8.32
N SER A 83 1.62 -37.42 -8.69
CA SER A 83 1.16 -38.36 -9.72
C SER A 83 0.46 -39.56 -9.07
N PRO A 84 -0.88 -39.59 -9.00
CA PRO A 84 -1.62 -40.80 -8.66
C PRO A 84 -1.66 -41.71 -9.90
N GLY A 85 -0.63 -42.52 -10.13
CA GLY A 85 -0.67 -43.49 -11.24
C GLY A 85 0.66 -44.00 -11.78
N ARG A 86 1.54 -44.52 -10.93
CA ARG A 86 2.37 -45.68 -11.30
C ARG A 86 1.97 -46.84 -10.42
#